data_AF-A0A933G866-F1
#
_entry.id   AF-A0A933G866-F1
#
_cell.length_a   1.000
_cell.length_b   1.000
_cell.length_c   1.000
_cell.angle_alpha   90.00
_cell.angle_beta   90.00
_cell.angle_gamma   90.00
#
_symmetry.space_group_name_H-M   'P 1'
#
loop_
_entity.id
_entity.type
_entity.pdbx_description
1 polymer ?
#
loop_
_entity_poly.entity_id
_entity_poly.type
_entity_poly.pdbx_seq_one_letter_code
_entity_poly.pdbx_strand_id
1 'polypeptide(L)'
;MIGTLPGLDWWTSDVLPLLERSVRVFLPEAWQRYSFMHRAILECLLIAPMCAAVGVKVVNFRMAFFSDAISHSAFAGVAFGFLLHEAVARFDFDPRIAMVLFGVLVGLGIAFVRRGTDLSNDTVIGVFF
;
A
#
# COMPACT_ATOMS: atom_id res chain seq x y z
N MET A 1 -11.99 -9.17 1.27
CA MET A 1 -13.41 -8.87 1.63
C MET A 1 -13.47 -8.84 3.15
N ILE A 2 -13.19 -7.69 3.79
CA ILE A 2 -13.08 -7.59 5.27
C ILE A 2 -14.45 -7.39 5.95
N GLY A 3 -15.49 -7.05 5.17
CA GLY A 3 -16.78 -6.57 5.67
C GLY A 3 -17.83 -7.63 6.03
N THR A 4 -17.48 -8.88 6.31
CA THR A 4 -18.46 -9.92 6.70
C THR A 4 -18.31 -10.41 8.14
N LEU A 5 -17.33 -9.91 8.90
CA LEU A 5 -17.19 -10.21 10.32
C LEU A 5 -18.12 -9.29 11.14
N PRO A 6 -19.08 -9.83 11.90
CA PRO A 6 -20.06 -9.01 12.63
C PRO A 6 -19.37 -8.10 13.65
N GLY A 7 -19.61 -6.78 13.55
CA GLY A 7 -19.06 -5.76 14.45
C GLY A 7 -17.83 -5.01 13.93
N LEU A 8 -17.28 -5.38 12.77
CA LEU A 8 -16.15 -4.70 12.13
C LEU A 8 -16.53 -4.00 10.80
N ASP A 9 -17.82 -3.76 10.58
CA ASP A 9 -18.39 -3.07 9.42
C ASP A 9 -18.62 -1.58 9.66
N TRP A 10 -18.34 -1.08 10.87
CA TRP A 10 -18.43 0.33 11.27
C TRP A 10 -17.76 1.31 10.30
N TRP A 11 -16.68 0.87 9.64
CA TRP A 11 -16.01 1.67 8.60
C TRP A 11 -16.94 1.94 7.42
N THR A 12 -17.62 0.90 6.94
CA THR A 12 -18.55 0.97 5.81
C THR A 12 -19.93 1.51 6.18
N SER A 13 -20.44 1.21 7.37
CA SER A 13 -21.77 1.63 7.82
C SER A 13 -21.80 3.08 8.31
N ASP A 14 -20.78 3.50 9.05
CA ASP A 14 -20.81 4.76 9.78
C ASP A 14 -19.82 5.78 9.20
N VAL A 15 -18.58 5.39 8.94
CA VAL A 15 -17.50 6.34 8.59
C VAL A 15 -17.50 6.71 7.11
N LEU A 16 -17.60 5.73 6.22
CA LEU A 16 -17.53 5.94 4.78
C LEU A 16 -18.64 6.89 4.27
N PRO A 17 -19.91 6.77 4.71
CA PRO A 17 -20.96 7.69 4.29
C PRO A 17 -20.72 9.13 4.78
N LEU A 18 -20.10 9.32 5.95
CA LEU A 18 -19.75 10.63 6.48
C LEU A 18 -18.63 11.30 5.67
N LEU A 19 -17.61 10.52 5.30
CA LEU A 19 -16.51 10.99 4.47
C LEU A 19 -16.99 11.32 3.06
N GLU A 20 -17.82 10.47 2.45
CA GLU A 20 -18.39 10.71 1.14
C GLU A 20 -19.29 11.96 1.12
N ARG A 21 -20.07 12.21 2.17
CA ARG A 21 -20.86 13.44 2.31
C ARG A 21 -19.98 14.68 2.39
N SER A 22 -18.93 14.64 3.20
CA SER A 22 -17.98 15.76 3.36
C SER A 22 -17.31 16.10 2.03
N VAL A 23 -16.84 15.09 1.30
CA VAL A 23 -16.16 15.28 0.02
C VAL A 23 -17.12 15.75 -1.07
N ARG A 24 -18.35 15.24 -1.11
CA ARG A 24 -19.37 15.60 -2.13
C ARG A 24 -19.61 17.11 -2.25
N VAL A 25 -19.53 17.85 -1.14
CA VAL A 25 -19.74 19.31 -1.13
C VAL A 25 -18.68 20.06 -1.94
N PHE A 26 -17.47 19.49 -2.05
CA PHE A 26 -16.37 20.09 -2.79
C PHE A 26 -16.27 19.60 -4.25
N LEU A 27 -17.07 18.59 -4.64
CA LEU A 27 -17.02 18.01 -5.99
C LEU A 27 -17.96 18.74 -6.97
N PRO A 28 -17.52 18.94 -8.23
CA PRO A 28 -18.42 19.36 -9.31
C PRO A 28 -19.61 18.40 -9.47
N GLU A 29 -20.79 18.95 -9.78
CA GLU A 29 -22.05 18.21 -10.01
C GLU A 29 -21.89 16.96 -10.91
N ALA A 30 -21.06 17.06 -11.95
CA ALA A 30 -20.79 15.97 -12.88
C ALA A 30 -20.17 14.72 -12.23
N TRP A 31 -19.41 14.90 -11.14
CA TRP A 31 -18.65 13.83 -10.46
C TRP A 31 -19.42 13.21 -9.29
N GLN A 32 -20.43 13.92 -8.77
CA GLN A 32 -21.22 13.49 -7.61
C GLN A 32 -22.10 12.24 -7.87
N ARG A 33 -22.31 11.88 -9.14
CA ARG A 33 -23.05 10.66 -9.51
C ARG A 33 -22.22 9.38 -9.38
N TYR A 34 -20.89 9.49 -9.34
CA TYR A 34 -20.00 8.33 -9.38
C TYR A 34 -19.39 8.05 -8.02
N SER A 35 -19.80 6.96 -7.37
CA SER A 35 -19.25 6.54 -6.06
C SER A 35 -17.75 6.25 -6.11
N PHE A 36 -17.24 5.73 -7.23
CA PHE A 36 -15.80 5.51 -7.41
C PHE A 36 -14.98 6.82 -7.34
N MET A 37 -15.54 7.95 -7.81
CA MET A 37 -14.84 9.23 -7.83
C MET A 37 -14.65 9.79 -6.42
N HIS A 38 -15.66 9.64 -5.56
CA HIS A 38 -15.57 10.02 -4.15
C HIS A 38 -14.47 9.22 -3.44
N ARG A 39 -14.42 7.91 -3.70
CA ARG A 39 -13.40 7.01 -3.12
C ARG A 39 -12.00 7.34 -3.65
N ALA A 40 -11.85 7.56 -4.95
CA ALA A 40 -10.56 7.92 -5.54
C ALA A 40 -10.01 9.25 -4.98
N ILE A 41 -10.86 10.27 -4.79
CA ILE A 41 -10.43 11.55 -4.20
C ILE A 41 -10.04 11.37 -2.73
N LEU A 42 -10.81 10.59 -1.96
CA LEU A 42 -10.46 10.25 -0.58
C LEU A 42 -9.12 9.51 -0.50
N GLU A 43 -8.91 8.52 -1.37
CA GLU A 43 -7.66 7.78 -1.47
C GLU A 43 -6.48 8.70 -1.84
N CYS A 44 -6.61 9.54 -2.86
CA CYS A 44 -5.59 10.51 -3.24
C CYS A 44 -5.26 11.48 -2.09
N LEU A 45 -6.27 11.98 -1.38
CA LEU A 45 -6.09 12.92 -0.27
C LEU A 45 -5.31 12.30 0.89
N LEU A 46 -5.50 11.00 1.15
CA LEU A 46 -4.79 10.27 2.19
C LEU A 46 -3.39 9.81 1.75
N ILE A 47 -3.26 9.31 0.53
CA ILE A 47 -2.02 8.74 0.00
C ILE A 47 -1.00 9.84 -0.35
N ALA A 48 -1.44 10.97 -0.92
CA ALA A 48 -0.54 12.05 -1.34
C ALA A 48 0.39 12.57 -0.23
N PRO A 49 -0.10 12.95 0.98
CA PRO A 49 0.78 13.41 2.06
C PRO A 49 1.67 12.27 2.60
N MET A 50 1.19 11.03 2.63
CA MET A 50 2.01 9.88 3.02
C MET A 50 3.17 9.67 2.04
N CYS A 51 2.89 9.68 0.74
CA CYS A 51 3.90 9.57 -0.31
C CYS A 51 4.88 10.75 -0.27
N ALA A 52 4.40 11.97 -0.03
CA ALA A 52 5.28 13.14 0.15
C ALA A 52 6.22 12.98 1.35
N ALA A 53 5.71 12.53 2.51
CA ALA A 53 6.52 12.31 3.70
C ALA A 53 7.59 11.21 3.51
N VAL A 54 7.21 10.10 2.88
CA VAL A 54 8.14 9.00 2.56
C VAL A 54 9.15 9.45 1.50
N GLY A 55 8.71 10.15 0.46
CA GLY A 55 9.58 10.65 -0.62
C GLY A 55 10.70 11.55 -0.11
N VAL A 56 10.40 12.48 0.81
CA VAL A 56 11.42 13.34 1.43
C VAL A 56 12.47 12.53 2.18
N LYS A 57 12.08 11.45 2.87
CA LYS A 57 13.03 10.56 3.57
C LYS A 57 13.86 9.77 2.57
N VAL A 58 13.23 9.24 1.53
CA VAL A 58 13.91 8.49 0.47
C VAL A 58 14.99 9.35 -0.19
N VAL A 59 14.68 10.60 -0.54
CA VAL A 59 15.64 11.54 -1.14
C VAL A 59 16.76 11.91 -0.17
N ASN A 60 16.45 12.24 1.09
CA ASN A 60 17.46 12.62 2.09
C ASN A 60 18.47 11.50 2.39
N PHE A 61 18.02 10.25 2.41
CA PHE A 61 18.90 9.10 2.62
C PHE A 61 19.49 8.54 1.32
N ARG A 62 19.32 9.25 0.20
CA ARG A 62 19.73 8.86 -1.14
C ARG A 62 19.18 7.50 -1.59
N MET A 63 18.06 7.06 -1.01
CA MET A 63 17.42 5.75 -1.22
C MET A 63 16.63 5.63 -2.54
N ALA A 64 17.11 6.20 -3.65
CA ALA A 64 16.32 6.41 -4.87
C ALA A 64 15.67 5.12 -5.43
N PHE A 65 16.38 3.99 -5.39
CA PHE A 65 15.87 2.71 -5.89
C PHE A 65 15.08 1.88 -4.86
N PHE A 66 14.98 2.35 -3.60
CA PHE A 66 14.24 1.63 -2.55
C PHE A 66 12.75 1.51 -2.88
N SER A 67 12.16 2.59 -3.42
CA SER A 67 10.76 2.60 -3.84
C SER A 67 10.49 1.61 -4.98
N ASP A 68 11.46 1.42 -5.87
CA ASP A 68 11.34 0.53 -7.01
C ASP A 68 11.36 -0.94 -6.57
N ALA A 69 12.30 -1.28 -5.68
CA ALA A 69 12.38 -2.62 -5.08
C ALA A 69 11.12 -2.98 -4.27
N ILE A 70 10.56 -2.04 -3.50
CA ILE A 70 9.30 -2.26 -2.77
C ILE A 70 8.13 -2.50 -3.72
N SER A 71 8.04 -1.76 -4.83
CA SER A 71 6.92 -1.89 -5.79
C SER A 71 6.92 -3.26 -6.46
N HIS A 72 8.09 -3.74 -6.88
CA HIS A 72 8.26 -5.09 -7.44
C HIS A 72 7.97 -6.18 -6.40
N SER A 73 8.42 -5.97 -5.17
CA SER A 73 8.15 -6.90 -4.07
C SER A 73 6.65 -6.96 -3.75
N ALA A 74 5.95 -5.83 -3.71
CA ALA A 74 4.51 -5.81 -3.50
C ALA A 74 3.77 -6.58 -4.59
N PHE A 75 4.15 -6.40 -5.86
CA PHE A 75 3.56 -7.17 -6.97
C PHE A 75 3.82 -8.68 -6.85
N ALA A 76 5.06 -9.07 -6.52
CA ALA A 76 5.39 -10.46 -6.23
C ALA A 76 4.57 -11.02 -5.04
N GLY A 77 4.34 -10.22 -4.00
CA GLY A 77 3.52 -10.57 -2.86
C GLY A 77 2.05 -10.82 -3.20
N VAL A 78 1.48 -10.07 -4.14
CA VAL A 78 0.13 -10.34 -4.67
C VAL A 78 0.08 -11.69 -5.37
N ALA A 79 1.03 -11.96 -6.27
CA ALA A 79 1.11 -13.23 -6.98
C ALA A 79 1.31 -14.42 -6.00
N PHE A 80 2.17 -14.24 -5.00
CA PHE A 80 2.39 -15.21 -3.94
C PHE A 80 1.14 -15.42 -3.08
N GLY A 81 0.38 -14.36 -2.79
CA GLY A 81 -0.89 -14.43 -2.08
C GLY A 81 -1.94 -15.26 -2.81
N PHE A 82 -2.06 -15.09 -4.14
CA PHE A 82 -2.95 -15.93 -4.95
C PHE A 82 -2.49 -17.39 -5.00
N LEU A 83 -1.19 -17.65 -5.16
CA LEU A 83 -0.64 -19.00 -5.13
C LEU A 83 -0.89 -19.71 -3.80
N LEU A 84 -0.72 -19.01 -2.67
CA LEU A 84 -1.01 -19.55 -1.34
C LEU A 84 -2.49 -19.82 -1.14
N HIS A 85 -3.37 -18.95 -1.65
CA HIS A 85 -4.82 -19.14 -1.56
C HIS A 85 -5.26 -20.42 -2.29
N GLU A 86 -4.70 -20.66 -3.49
CA GLU A 86 -4.97 -21.86 -4.28
C GLU A 86 -4.33 -23.13 -3.68
N ALA A 87 -3.05 -23.04 -3.24
CA ALA A 87 -2.30 -24.20 -2.75
C ALA A 87 -2.66 -24.60 -1.31
N VAL A 88 -3.04 -23.63 -0.47
CA VAL A 88 -3.41 -23.83 0.94
C VAL A 88 -4.92 -23.59 1.07
N ALA A 89 -5.71 -24.44 0.42
CA ALA A 89 -7.17 -24.42 0.38
C ALA A 89 -7.90 -24.55 1.74
N ARG A 90 -7.20 -24.38 2.87
CA ARG A 90 -7.75 -24.42 4.24
C ARG A 90 -7.79 -23.06 4.94
N PHE A 91 -7.10 -22.03 4.43
CA PHE A 91 -7.11 -20.70 5.03
C PHE A 91 -7.56 -19.66 4.00
N ASP A 92 -8.65 -18.96 4.32
CA ASP A 92 -9.19 -17.86 3.51
C ASP A 92 -8.30 -16.62 3.65
N PHE A 93 -7.11 -16.67 3.06
CA PHE A 93 -6.10 -15.62 3.19
C PHE A 93 -6.36 -14.53 2.15
N ASP A 94 -6.63 -13.29 2.60
CA ASP A 94 -6.85 -12.15 1.69
C ASP A 94 -5.52 -11.78 1.00
N PRO A 95 -5.43 -11.84 -0.35
CA PRO A 95 -4.21 -11.53 -1.09
C PRO A 95 -3.64 -10.14 -0.81
N ARG A 96 -4.48 -9.19 -0.37
CA ARG A 96 -4.04 -7.84 0.01
C ARG A 96 -3.14 -7.85 1.23
N ILE A 97 -3.40 -8.77 2.17
CA ILE A 97 -2.59 -8.93 3.38
C ILE A 97 -1.24 -9.55 3.01
N ALA A 98 -1.23 -10.53 2.10
CA ALA A 98 -0.01 -11.13 1.57
C ALA A 98 0.89 -10.10 0.86
N MET A 99 0.31 -9.21 0.06
CA MET A 99 1.03 -8.10 -0.57
C MET A 99 1.75 -7.22 0.45
N VAL A 100 1.04 -6.78 1.49
CA VAL A 100 1.62 -5.91 2.54
C VAL A 100 2.69 -6.65 3.33
N LEU A 101 2.43 -7.90 3.74
CA LEU A 101 3.38 -8.73 4.48
C LEU A 101 4.67 -8.96 3.70
N PHE A 102 4.55 -9.31 2.42
CA PHE A 102 5.70 -9.57 1.56
C PHE A 102 6.52 -8.29 1.34
N GLY A 103 5.86 -7.15 1.08
CA GLY A 103 6.52 -5.86 0.98
C GLY A 103 7.26 -5.45 2.26
N VAL A 104 6.65 -5.69 3.43
CA VAL A 104 7.27 -5.44 4.74
C VAL A 104 8.46 -6.37 4.99
N LEU A 105 8.35 -7.66 4.65
CA LEU A 105 9.43 -8.63 4.77
C LEU A 105 10.64 -8.24 3.92
N VAL A 106 10.43 -7.89 2.65
CA VAL A 106 11.52 -7.43 1.78
C VAL A 106 12.10 -6.10 2.27
N GLY A 107 11.24 -5.15 2.68
CA GLY A 107 11.69 -3.88 3.26
C GLY A 107 12.55 -4.06 4.51
N LEU A 108 12.18 -4.98 5.40
CA LEU A 108 12.98 -5.37 6.57
C LEU A 108 14.28 -6.05 6.15
N GLY A 109 14.25 -6.92 5.14
CA GLY A 109 15.45 -7.54 4.58
C GLY A 109 16.46 -6.51 4.05
N ILE A 110 15.99 -5.54 3.26
CA ILE A 110 16.81 -4.43 2.77
C ILE A 110 17.35 -3.60 3.94
N ALA A 111 16.52 -3.28 4.93
CA ALA A 111 16.94 -2.52 6.11
C ALA A 111 17.98 -3.26 6.96
N PHE A 112 17.87 -4.59 7.07
CA PHE A 112 18.83 -5.44 7.79
C PHE A 112 20.18 -5.48 7.07
N VAL A 113 20.18 -5.73 5.75
CA VAL A 113 21.40 -5.72 4.93
C VAL A 113 22.07 -4.35 4.99
N ARG A 114 21.29 -3.27 4.89
CA ARG A 114 21.81 -1.89 5.00
C ARG A 114 22.49 -1.60 6.35
N ARG A 115 22.01 -2.19 7.45
CA ARG A 115 22.65 -2.01 8.78
C ARG A 115 24.03 -2.68 8.87
N GLY A 116 24.32 -3.66 8.02
CA GLY A 116 25.59 -4.40 7.99
C GLY A 116 26.62 -3.84 7.01
N THR A 117 26.26 -2.91 6.13
CA THR A 117 27.13 -2.43 5.04
C THR A 117 27.16 -0.90 4.99
N ASP A 118 28.34 -0.30 5.15
CA ASP A 118 28.59 1.15 5.10
C ASP A 118 28.62 1.69 3.64
N LEU A 119 27.80 1.11 2.76
CA LEU A 119 27.82 1.38 1.33
C LEU A 119 26.84 2.51 0.97
N SER A 120 27.31 3.38 0.07
CA SER A 120 26.49 4.36 -0.63
C SER A 120 25.30 3.66 -1.29
N ASN A 121 24.13 4.28 -1.15
CA ASN A 121 22.87 3.75 -1.65
C ASN A 121 22.89 3.43 -3.17
N ASP A 122 23.78 4.10 -3.91
CA ASP A 122 23.98 3.93 -5.34
C ASP A 122 24.69 2.59 -5.70
N THR A 123 25.39 1.92 -4.76
CA THR A 123 26.19 0.71 -5.03
C THR A 123 25.47 -0.59 -4.67
N VAL A 124 24.69 -0.60 -3.59
CA VAL A 124 23.98 -1.81 -3.16
C VAL A 124 22.82 -2.12 -4.11
N ILE A 125 22.17 -1.10 -4.67
CA ILE A 125 20.98 -1.33 -5.49
C ILE A 125 21.34 -1.61 -6.97
N GLY A 126 22.49 -1.14 -7.44
CA GLY A 126 23.01 -1.48 -8.78
C GLY A 126 23.57 -2.91 -8.92
N VAL A 127 23.71 -3.68 -7.82
CA VAL A 127 24.21 -5.07 -7.85
C VAL A 127 23.09 -6.11 -7.82
N PHE A 128 21.88 -5.71 -7.41
CA PHE A 128 20.72 -6.61 -7.29
C PHE A 128 19.63 -6.38 -8.36
N PHE A 129 19.87 -5.46 -9.29
CA PHE A 129 19.06 -5.27 -10.50
C PHE A 129 19.83 -5.71 -11.75
#